data_AF-A0A9D4PCH4-F1
#
_entry.id   AF-A0A9D4PCH4-F1
#
_cell.length_a   1.000
_cell.length_b   1.000
_cell.length_c   1.000
_cell.angle_alpha   90.00
_cell.angle_beta   90.00
_cell.angle_gamma   90.00
#
_symmetry.space_group_name_H-M   'P 1'
#
loop_
_entity.id
_entity.type
_entity.pdbx_description
1 polymer ?
#
loop_
_entity_poly.entity_id
_entity_poly.type
_entity_poly.pdbx_seq_one_letter_code
_entity_poly.pdbx_strand_id
1 'polypeptide(L)'
;MERALLESSLGFRLKYSTSGIDENRRLPGLAFADDVVLMAESKAELQALLDICATEMTSLGLRFNAKKTKVVPFAGNMAESVDLKLGSESIALETTYKYLGVLLCSEASIYNQQEAHIRQASLRAQCILRRRILWGCNRFIMVRDIWKLVHVPCLTFANAVCMTAATREWLERRQREVGRTALACHGRVADESVQGDLGWSCFEARKASSKLVYRGRLQFMCRERWARQVFEYLAATCIRTSWVNRVYRLEKKYTSGAPGVRDKEEELWQQAMSGKVTLELYRSSKGTIGSVRMYDNSTGSSLLLEARAGALQTLTYKRTIDREMASVLCRACGSADETIAHLVIECGQIGLPRTESLRTALGFAGEDGETDVQAARVSMRRLERWRAVVVAQRSRTQGGAV
;
A
#
# COMPACT_ATOMS: atom_id res chain seq x y z
N MET A 1 -36.35 13.16 -10.02
CA MET A 1 -35.12 12.96 -10.82
C MET A 1 -34.73 11.48 -11.00
N GLU A 2 -34.21 10.76 -10.00
CA GLU A 2 -33.74 9.36 -10.21
C GLU A 2 -34.82 8.44 -10.81
N ARG A 3 -36.05 8.54 -10.30
CA ARG A 3 -37.19 7.79 -10.83
C ARG A 3 -37.49 8.12 -12.30
N ALA A 4 -37.50 9.41 -12.66
CA ALA A 4 -37.70 9.85 -14.04
C ALA A 4 -36.61 9.35 -14.98
N LEU A 5 -35.35 9.31 -14.53
CA LEU A 5 -34.25 8.73 -15.29
C LEU A 5 -34.44 7.22 -15.52
N LEU A 6 -34.91 6.47 -14.52
CA LEU A 6 -35.20 5.05 -14.65
C LEU A 6 -36.37 4.77 -15.60
N GLU A 7 -37.44 5.56 -15.51
CA GLU A 7 -38.64 5.41 -16.35
C GLU A 7 -38.38 5.82 -17.81
N SER A 8 -37.39 6.68 -18.07
CA SER A 8 -37.04 7.13 -19.42
C SER A 8 -36.58 6.03 -20.37
N SER A 9 -36.09 4.90 -19.85
CA SER A 9 -35.47 3.83 -20.65
C SER A 9 -34.30 4.30 -21.54
N LEU A 10 -33.65 5.41 -21.17
CA LEU A 10 -32.49 5.97 -21.85
C LEU A 10 -31.18 5.58 -21.15
N GLY A 11 -30.07 5.68 -21.89
CA GLY A 11 -28.73 5.51 -21.37
C GLY A 11 -28.00 4.27 -21.85
N PHE A 12 -26.89 3.95 -21.19
CA PHE A 12 -26.00 2.86 -21.61
C PHE A 12 -26.73 1.50 -21.58
N ARG A 13 -26.59 0.72 -22.66
CA ARG A 13 -27.33 -0.52 -22.83
C ARG A 13 -26.63 -1.70 -22.18
N LEU A 14 -27.35 -2.44 -21.33
CA LEU A 14 -26.91 -3.68 -20.71
C LEU A 14 -27.80 -4.81 -21.24
N LYS A 15 -27.41 -5.41 -22.37
CA LYS A 15 -28.14 -6.51 -23.00
C LYS A 15 -27.38 -7.83 -22.83
N TYR A 16 -27.99 -8.83 -22.22
CA TYR A 16 -27.42 -10.16 -22.05
C TYR A 16 -28.51 -11.23 -21.88
N SER A 17 -28.17 -12.49 -22.11
CA SER A 17 -29.09 -13.62 -21.91
C SER A 17 -28.54 -14.55 -20.84
N THR A 18 -29.38 -14.97 -19.90
CA THR A 18 -29.03 -15.95 -18.86
C THR A 18 -30.11 -17.00 -18.77
N SER A 19 -29.77 -18.27 -19.00
CA SER A 19 -30.67 -19.42 -18.85
C SER A 19 -32.05 -19.25 -19.52
N GLY A 20 -32.08 -18.69 -20.73
CA GLY A 20 -33.30 -18.49 -21.52
C GLY A 20 -34.09 -17.21 -21.21
N ILE A 21 -33.61 -16.35 -20.32
CA ILE A 21 -34.18 -15.03 -20.07
C ILE A 21 -33.28 -13.97 -20.70
N ASP A 22 -33.84 -13.22 -21.64
CA ASP A 22 -33.21 -12.04 -22.22
C ASP A 22 -33.41 -10.83 -21.32
N GLU A 23 -32.31 -10.32 -20.78
CA GLU A 23 -32.26 -9.11 -19.98
C GLU A 23 -31.83 -7.94 -20.88
N ASN A 24 -32.66 -6.90 -20.92
CA ASN A 24 -32.38 -5.67 -21.66
C ASN A 24 -32.62 -4.47 -20.75
N ARG A 25 -31.54 -4.02 -20.10
CA ARG A 25 -31.59 -2.92 -19.13
C ARG A 25 -30.86 -1.68 -19.67
N ARG A 26 -31.22 -0.52 -19.12
CA ARG A 26 -30.63 0.77 -19.45
C ARG A 26 -30.07 1.40 -18.18
N LEU A 27 -28.84 1.89 -18.28
CA LEU A 27 -28.14 2.58 -17.20
C LEU A 27 -28.05 4.07 -17.57
N PRO A 28 -28.98 4.93 -17.08
CA PRO A 28 -29.00 6.35 -17.42
C PRO A 28 -27.84 7.12 -16.79
N GLY A 29 -27.30 6.65 -15.67
CA GLY A 29 -26.31 7.41 -14.92
C GLY A 29 -25.96 6.83 -13.55
N LEU A 30 -25.25 7.63 -12.76
CA LEU A 30 -24.95 7.44 -11.35
C LEU A 30 -25.35 8.72 -10.60
N ALA A 31 -25.89 8.60 -9.38
CA ALA A 31 -26.21 9.73 -8.53
C ALA A 31 -25.66 9.49 -7.13
N PHE A 32 -25.04 10.52 -6.55
CA PHE A 32 -24.56 10.51 -5.17
C PHE A 32 -24.65 11.93 -4.59
N ALA A 33 -25.60 12.13 -3.66
CA ALA A 33 -25.93 13.46 -3.16
C ALA A 33 -26.24 14.44 -4.31
N ASP A 34 -25.50 15.54 -4.43
CA ASP A 34 -25.62 16.55 -5.48
C ASP A 34 -24.83 16.22 -6.76
N ASP A 35 -23.91 15.24 -6.70
CA ASP A 35 -23.13 14.80 -7.87
C ASP A 35 -23.92 13.78 -8.70
N VAL A 36 -24.18 14.12 -9.96
CA VAL A 36 -24.87 13.26 -10.94
C VAL A 36 -23.98 13.06 -12.16
N VAL A 37 -23.86 11.81 -12.61
CA VAL A 37 -23.17 11.42 -13.84
C VAL A 37 -24.19 10.79 -14.76
N LEU A 38 -24.29 11.26 -15.99
CA LEU A 38 -25.17 10.69 -17.01
C LEU A 38 -24.33 9.91 -18.04
N MET A 39 -24.86 8.79 -18.53
CA MET A 39 -24.18 7.91 -19.48
C MET A 39 -25.14 7.49 -20.58
N ALA A 40 -24.73 7.67 -21.83
CA ALA A 40 -25.49 7.25 -23.00
C ALA A 40 -24.57 6.84 -24.15
N GLU A 41 -25.11 6.06 -25.10
CA GLU A 41 -24.38 5.61 -26.29
C GLU A 41 -24.39 6.65 -27.42
N SER A 42 -25.29 7.64 -27.36
CA SER A 42 -25.44 8.69 -28.37
C SER A 42 -25.60 10.08 -27.75
N LYS A 43 -25.21 11.11 -28.51
CA LYS A 43 -25.40 12.52 -28.13
C LYS A 43 -26.89 12.85 -27.90
N ALA A 44 -27.77 12.32 -28.75
CA ALA A 44 -29.21 12.57 -28.66
C ALA A 44 -29.81 12.01 -27.37
N GLU A 45 -29.47 10.76 -27.02
CA GLU A 45 -29.89 10.17 -25.73
C GLU A 45 -29.31 10.95 -24.54
N LEU A 46 -28.05 11.40 -24.62
CA LEU A 46 -27.44 12.20 -23.56
C LEU A 46 -28.13 13.56 -23.38
N GLN A 47 -28.52 14.25 -24.46
CA GLN A 47 -29.28 15.50 -24.39
C GLN A 47 -30.65 15.27 -23.74
N ALA A 48 -31.36 14.22 -24.13
CA ALA A 48 -32.65 13.89 -23.53
C ALA A 48 -32.52 13.61 -22.02
N LEU A 49 -31.47 12.92 -21.57
CA LEU A 49 -31.18 12.73 -20.15
C LEU A 49 -30.90 14.05 -19.41
N LEU A 50 -30.18 15.00 -20.05
CA LEU A 50 -29.94 16.33 -19.50
C LEU A 50 -31.23 17.12 -19.36
N ASP A 51 -32.11 17.07 -20.36
CA ASP A 51 -33.40 17.76 -20.37
C ASP A 51 -34.30 17.23 -19.24
N ILE A 52 -34.38 15.90 -19.07
CA ILE A 52 -35.09 15.28 -17.95
C ILE A 52 -34.55 15.79 -16.61
N CYS A 53 -33.23 15.81 -16.44
CA CYS A 53 -32.62 16.32 -15.20
C CYS A 53 -32.94 17.80 -14.97
N ALA A 54 -32.88 18.63 -16.01
CA ALA A 54 -33.17 20.06 -15.93
C ALA A 54 -34.63 20.32 -15.53
N THR A 55 -35.58 19.61 -16.14
CA THR A 55 -37.01 19.72 -15.81
C THR A 55 -37.28 19.31 -14.36
N GLU A 56 -36.73 18.16 -13.94
CA GLU A 56 -36.91 17.62 -12.59
C GLU A 56 -36.26 18.49 -11.50
N MET A 57 -35.11 19.11 -11.78
CA MET A 57 -34.52 20.05 -10.82
C MET A 57 -35.29 21.36 -10.75
N THR A 58 -35.78 21.85 -11.90
CA THR A 58 -36.57 23.08 -11.96
C THR A 58 -37.89 22.93 -11.19
N SER A 59 -38.55 21.77 -11.28
CA SER A 59 -39.78 21.51 -10.51
C SER A 59 -39.55 21.49 -9.00
N LEU A 60 -38.32 21.18 -8.56
CA LEU A 60 -37.89 21.24 -7.17
C LEU A 60 -37.34 22.62 -6.76
N GLY A 61 -37.35 23.61 -7.65
CA GLY A 61 -36.79 24.94 -7.40
C GLY A 61 -35.26 24.98 -7.36
N LEU A 62 -34.58 23.94 -7.85
CA LEU A 62 -33.13 23.81 -7.89
C LEU A 62 -32.59 24.09 -9.31
N ARG A 63 -31.29 24.42 -9.40
CA ARG A 63 -30.60 24.64 -10.68
C ARG A 63 -29.26 23.95 -10.70
N PHE A 64 -28.93 23.32 -11.81
CA PHE A 64 -27.57 22.84 -12.04
C PHE A 64 -26.64 24.00 -12.41
N ASN A 65 -25.35 23.82 -12.11
CA ASN A 65 -24.31 24.76 -12.50
C ASN A 65 -23.62 24.27 -13.78
N ALA A 66 -24.01 24.81 -14.94
CA ALA A 66 -23.46 24.33 -16.21
C ALA A 66 -21.94 24.52 -16.34
N LYS A 67 -21.34 25.50 -15.63
CA LYS A 67 -19.88 25.68 -15.61
C LYS A 67 -19.15 24.52 -14.91
N LYS A 68 -19.79 23.87 -13.93
CA LYS A 68 -19.27 22.68 -13.25
C LYS A 68 -19.63 21.38 -13.97
N THR A 69 -20.68 21.39 -14.78
CA THR A 69 -21.06 20.26 -15.62
C THR A 69 -20.12 20.14 -16.81
N LYS A 70 -19.64 18.92 -17.10
CA LYS A 70 -18.68 18.64 -18.17
C LYS A 70 -19.06 17.34 -18.88
N VAL A 71 -18.71 17.23 -20.15
CA VAL A 71 -18.90 16.02 -20.95
C VAL A 71 -17.53 15.38 -21.19
N VAL A 72 -17.41 14.08 -20.92
CA VAL A 72 -16.17 13.32 -21.14
C VAL A 72 -16.45 12.13 -22.07
N PRO A 73 -15.84 12.09 -23.26
CA PRO A 73 -16.06 11.00 -24.22
C PRO A 73 -15.14 9.81 -23.89
N PHE A 74 -15.69 8.65 -23.52
CA PHE A 74 -14.89 7.43 -23.26
C PHE A 74 -14.76 6.50 -24.46
N ALA A 75 -15.58 6.68 -25.50
CA ALA A 75 -15.55 5.90 -26.73
C ALA A 75 -16.06 6.73 -27.91
N GLY A 76 -15.53 6.46 -29.10
CA GLY A 76 -15.86 7.17 -30.34
C GLY A 76 -15.07 8.46 -30.58
N ASN A 77 -15.05 8.93 -31.83
CA ASN A 77 -14.49 10.23 -32.19
C ASN A 77 -15.53 11.32 -31.91
N MET A 78 -15.42 11.99 -30.75
CA MET A 78 -16.11 13.27 -30.51
C MET A 78 -15.18 14.43 -30.84
N ALA A 79 -14.60 14.40 -32.05
CA ALA A 79 -13.64 15.40 -32.53
C ALA A 79 -14.30 16.75 -32.89
N GLU A 80 -15.63 16.84 -32.85
CA GLU A 80 -16.38 18.03 -33.23
C GLU A 80 -17.42 18.39 -32.16
N SER A 81 -17.55 19.69 -31.91
CA SER A 81 -18.46 20.35 -30.97
C SER A 81 -19.68 19.52 -30.58
N VAL A 82 -19.67 19.00 -29.35
CA VAL A 82 -20.88 18.41 -28.80
C VAL A 82 -21.76 19.58 -28.35
N ASP A 83 -22.68 20.04 -29.22
CA ASP A 83 -23.75 20.99 -28.85
C ASP A 83 -24.72 20.36 -27.83
N LEU A 84 -24.24 20.03 -26.63
CA LEU A 84 -25.05 19.64 -25.49
C LEU A 84 -25.34 20.88 -24.67
N LYS A 85 -26.59 21.00 -24.28
CA LYS A 85 -27.09 22.13 -23.50
C LYS A 85 -27.71 21.63 -22.19
N LEU A 86 -27.49 22.39 -21.13
CA LEU A 86 -28.20 22.23 -19.88
C LEU A 86 -29.13 23.43 -19.72
N GLY A 87 -30.41 23.24 -20.08
CA GLY A 87 -31.31 24.37 -20.30
C GLY A 87 -30.84 25.21 -21.49
N SER A 88 -30.52 26.48 -21.24
CA SER A 88 -30.01 27.41 -22.28
C SER A 88 -28.48 27.46 -22.39
N GLU A 89 -27.75 26.89 -21.43
CA GLU A 89 -26.28 27.02 -21.35
C GLU A 89 -25.58 25.84 -22.04
N SER A 90 -24.49 26.09 -22.78
CA SER A 90 -23.68 25.04 -23.40
C SER A 90 -22.73 24.38 -22.39
N ILE A 91 -22.55 23.06 -22.53
CA ILE A 91 -21.67 22.28 -21.66
C ILE A 91 -20.32 22.08 -22.36
N ALA A 92 -19.22 22.30 -21.63
CA ALA A 92 -17.88 22.11 -22.18
C ALA A 92 -17.50 20.62 -22.30
N LEU A 93 -16.83 20.27 -23.40
CA LEU A 93 -16.16 18.99 -23.58
C LEU A 93 -14.80 19.00 -22.88
N GLU A 94 -14.51 17.98 -22.10
CA GLU A 94 -13.24 17.82 -21.38
C GLU A 94 -12.72 16.39 -21.57
N THR A 95 -11.40 16.22 -21.44
CA THR A 95 -10.77 14.89 -21.46
C THR A 95 -10.67 14.26 -20.08
N THR A 96 -10.88 15.05 -19.03
CA THR A 96 -10.72 14.60 -17.64
C THR A 96 -11.84 15.14 -16.76
N TYR A 97 -12.33 14.28 -15.87
CA TYR A 97 -13.31 14.68 -14.87
C TYR A 97 -13.09 13.98 -13.52
N LYS A 98 -13.38 14.69 -12.43
CA LYS A 98 -13.25 14.17 -11.06
C LYS A 98 -14.62 13.78 -10.53
N TYR A 99 -14.83 12.50 -10.27
CA TYR A 99 -16.07 11.99 -9.67
C TYR A 99 -15.78 11.27 -8.35
N LEU A 100 -16.44 11.68 -7.27
CA LEU A 100 -16.27 11.13 -5.91
C LEU A 100 -14.80 10.98 -5.47
N GLY A 101 -13.95 11.94 -5.86
CA GLY A 101 -12.53 11.93 -5.52
C GLY A 101 -11.60 11.16 -6.47
N VAL A 102 -12.12 10.51 -7.51
CA VAL A 102 -11.34 9.77 -8.50
C VAL A 102 -11.30 10.54 -9.82
N LEU A 103 -10.10 10.79 -10.34
CA LEU A 103 -9.91 11.36 -11.68
C LEU A 103 -10.07 10.28 -12.76
N LEU A 104 -10.97 10.54 -13.70
CA LEU A 104 -11.25 9.71 -14.87
C LEU A 104 -10.80 10.46 -16.12
N CYS A 105 -10.10 9.76 -17.03
CA CYS A 105 -9.60 10.31 -18.28
C CYS A 105 -10.19 9.57 -19.49
N SER A 106 -10.42 10.29 -20.59
CA SER A 106 -10.85 9.73 -21.87
C SER A 106 -9.73 9.05 -22.67
N GLU A 107 -8.48 9.20 -22.25
CA GLU A 107 -7.31 8.59 -22.88
C GLU A 107 -7.30 7.05 -22.76
N ALA A 108 -6.36 6.39 -23.44
CA ALA A 108 -6.22 4.93 -23.47
C ALA A 108 -6.17 4.24 -22.08
N SER A 109 -5.84 4.97 -21.02
CA SER A 109 -5.94 4.48 -19.63
C SER A 109 -6.71 5.47 -18.76
N ILE A 110 -7.91 5.04 -18.36
CA ILE A 110 -8.92 5.81 -17.62
C ILE A 110 -8.38 6.41 -16.31
N TYR A 111 -7.38 5.77 -15.69
CA TYR A 111 -6.86 6.16 -14.37
C TYR A 111 -5.48 6.84 -14.41
N ASN A 112 -4.95 7.19 -15.60
CA ASN A 112 -3.58 7.72 -15.73
C ASN A 112 -3.32 8.92 -14.82
N GLN A 113 -4.16 9.95 -14.87
CA GLN A 113 -3.97 11.15 -14.05
C GLN A 113 -4.22 10.89 -12.56
N GLN A 114 -5.18 10.03 -12.22
CA GLN A 114 -5.39 9.60 -10.83
C GLN A 114 -4.14 8.93 -10.27
N GLU A 115 -3.50 8.06 -11.06
CA GLU A 115 -2.30 7.36 -10.65
C GLU A 115 -1.09 8.28 -10.52
N ALA A 116 -0.94 9.25 -11.43
CA ALA A 116 0.06 10.30 -11.29
C ALA A 116 -0.14 11.09 -9.99
N HIS A 117 -1.38 11.46 -9.67
CA HIS A 117 -1.71 12.16 -8.43
C HIS A 117 -1.40 11.32 -7.19
N ILE A 118 -1.71 10.01 -7.18
CA ILE A 118 -1.38 9.08 -6.08
C ILE A 118 0.15 8.97 -5.91
N ARG A 119 0.91 8.84 -7.00
CA ARG A 119 2.37 8.79 -6.94
C ARG A 119 2.94 10.08 -6.35
N GLN A 120 2.46 11.24 -6.79
CA GLN A 120 2.87 12.53 -6.23
C GLN A 120 2.47 12.68 -4.75
N ALA A 121 1.28 12.22 -4.37
CA ALA A 121 0.84 12.19 -2.96
C ALA A 121 1.76 11.32 -2.09
N SER A 122 2.24 10.18 -2.61
CA SER A 122 3.18 9.31 -1.89
C SER A 122 4.53 9.97 -1.65
N LEU A 123 5.02 10.76 -2.60
CA LEU A 123 6.25 11.54 -2.45
C LEU A 123 6.07 12.67 -1.42
N ARG A 124 4.95 13.40 -1.50
CA ARG A 124 4.60 14.45 -0.52
C ARG A 124 4.50 13.88 0.90
N ALA A 125 3.87 12.72 1.06
CA ALA A 125 3.78 12.02 2.34
C ALA A 125 5.17 11.71 2.92
N GLN A 126 6.09 11.20 2.11
CA GLN A 126 7.47 10.94 2.54
C GLN A 126 8.19 12.23 3.01
N CYS A 127 8.01 13.34 2.28
CA CYS A 127 8.57 14.64 2.67
C CYS A 127 7.98 15.17 3.97
N ILE A 128 6.66 15.05 4.16
CA ILE A 128 5.96 15.45 5.40
C ILE A 128 6.50 14.65 6.58
N LEU A 129 6.63 13.33 6.43
CA LEU A 129 7.17 12.46 7.47
C LEU A 129 8.60 12.86 7.85
N ARG A 130 9.49 13.05 6.87
CA ARG A 130 10.88 13.50 7.13
C ARG A 130 10.94 14.80 7.93
N ARG A 131 10.06 15.76 7.64
CA ARG A 131 9.98 17.03 8.38
C ARG A 131 9.41 16.85 9.79
N ARG A 132 8.35 16.06 9.95
CA ARG A 132 7.72 15.84 11.26
C ARG A 132 8.63 15.08 12.23
N ILE A 133 9.45 14.14 11.74
CA ILE A 133 10.40 13.38 12.57
C ILE A 133 11.36 14.29 13.34
N LEU A 134 11.83 15.38 12.73
CA LEU A 134 12.81 16.30 13.34
C LEU A 134 12.33 16.86 14.69
N TRP A 135 11.02 16.95 14.89
CA TRP A 135 10.38 17.50 16.07
C TRP A 135 9.61 16.45 16.88
N GLY A 136 9.85 15.17 16.61
CA GLY A 136 9.12 14.05 17.20
C GLY A 136 9.76 13.46 18.45
N CYS A 137 8.93 12.92 19.36
CA CYS A 137 9.41 12.21 20.54
C CYS A 137 9.98 10.81 20.22
N ASN A 138 9.35 10.06 19.31
CA ASN A 138 9.79 8.73 18.87
C ASN A 138 9.56 8.58 17.36
N ARG A 139 10.65 8.58 16.60
CA ARG A 139 10.70 8.45 15.15
C ARG A 139 9.99 7.19 14.67
N PHE A 140 10.22 6.05 15.32
CA PHE A 140 9.60 4.79 14.92
C PHE A 140 8.08 4.86 15.04
N ILE A 141 7.56 5.23 16.21
CA ILE A 141 6.12 5.32 16.46
C ILE A 141 5.48 6.34 15.51
N MET A 142 6.03 7.56 15.45
CA MET A 142 5.43 8.61 14.63
C MET A 142 5.40 8.26 13.14
N VAL A 143 6.52 7.79 12.58
CA VAL A 143 6.56 7.45 11.15
C VAL A 143 5.67 6.26 10.86
N ARG A 144 5.74 5.24 11.72
CA ARG A 144 4.93 4.03 11.55
C ARG A 144 3.44 4.38 11.53
N ASP A 145 2.99 5.16 12.51
CA ASP A 145 1.58 5.42 12.74
C ASP A 145 1.03 6.48 11.80
N ILE A 146 1.76 7.57 11.51
CA ILE A 146 1.31 8.57 10.53
C ILE A 146 1.23 7.95 9.13
N TRP A 147 2.21 7.13 8.73
CA TRP A 147 2.12 6.43 7.44
C TRP A 147 0.91 5.49 7.40
N LYS A 148 0.75 4.64 8.41
CA LYS A 148 -0.31 3.62 8.44
C LYS A 148 -1.72 4.21 8.59
N LEU A 149 -1.89 5.23 9.43
CA LEU A 149 -3.20 5.77 9.81
C LEU A 149 -3.64 6.95 8.96
N VAL A 150 -2.71 7.70 8.37
CA VAL A 150 -3.04 8.91 7.57
C VAL A 150 -2.75 8.67 6.10
N HIS A 151 -1.50 8.34 5.75
CA HIS A 151 -1.10 8.31 4.34
C HIS A 151 -1.61 7.08 3.60
N VAL A 152 -1.54 5.88 4.18
CA VAL A 152 -2.02 4.66 3.53
C VAL A 152 -3.51 4.76 3.15
N PRO A 153 -4.45 5.17 4.04
CA PRO A 153 -5.85 5.36 3.66
C PRO A 153 -6.02 6.30 2.46
N CYS A 154 -5.36 7.46 2.46
CA CYS A 154 -5.40 8.40 1.33
C CYS A 154 -4.86 7.78 0.03
N LEU A 155 -3.76 7.03 0.09
CA LEU A 155 -3.11 6.42 -1.08
C LEU A 155 -3.86 5.21 -1.62
N THR A 156 -4.65 4.54 -0.76
CA THR A 156 -5.49 3.38 -1.13
C THR A 156 -6.95 3.74 -1.36
N PHE A 157 -7.28 5.02 -1.44
CA PHE A 157 -8.63 5.45 -1.79
C PHE A 157 -9.03 4.85 -3.16
N ALA A 158 -10.26 4.35 -3.27
CA ALA A 158 -10.78 3.67 -4.45
C ALA A 158 -10.03 2.39 -4.91
N ASN A 159 -9.17 1.79 -4.08
CA ASN A 159 -8.40 0.58 -4.41
C ASN A 159 -9.28 -0.65 -4.75
N ALA A 160 -10.52 -0.68 -4.26
CA ALA A 160 -11.54 -1.66 -4.66
C ALA A 160 -11.83 -1.62 -6.17
N VAL A 161 -11.67 -0.46 -6.82
CA VAL A 161 -12.03 -0.23 -8.23
C VAL A 161 -10.78 0.01 -9.08
N CYS A 162 -9.90 0.94 -8.73
CA CYS A 162 -8.78 1.34 -9.59
C CYS A 162 -7.42 0.76 -9.13
N MET A 163 -6.33 1.40 -9.60
CA MET A 163 -4.91 1.08 -9.40
C MET A 163 -4.34 -0.05 -10.29
N THR A 164 -3.32 0.27 -11.06
CA THR A 164 -2.52 -0.64 -11.88
C THR A 164 -1.48 -1.41 -11.06
N ALA A 165 -0.76 -2.34 -11.70
CA ALA A 165 0.39 -3.01 -11.08
C ALA A 165 1.57 -2.04 -10.87
N ALA A 166 1.84 -1.16 -11.84
CA ALA A 166 2.95 -0.20 -11.80
C ALA A 166 2.82 0.80 -10.64
N THR A 167 1.63 1.38 -10.45
CA THR A 167 1.39 2.31 -9.33
C THR A 167 1.43 1.60 -7.98
N ARG A 168 0.92 0.37 -7.90
CA ARG A 168 1.06 -0.45 -6.69
C ARG A 168 2.55 -0.69 -6.37
N GLU A 169 3.36 -1.12 -7.32
CA GLU A 169 4.80 -1.37 -7.12
C GLU A 169 5.56 -0.11 -6.73
N TRP A 170 5.18 1.05 -7.27
CA TRP A 170 5.67 2.34 -6.82
C TRP A 170 5.38 2.55 -5.33
N LEU A 171 4.13 2.33 -4.90
CA LEU A 171 3.73 2.49 -3.50
C LEU A 171 4.42 1.49 -2.56
N GLU A 172 4.65 0.26 -3.00
CA GLU A 172 5.44 -0.73 -2.25
C GLU A 172 6.86 -0.25 -1.99
N ARG A 173 7.54 0.27 -3.03
CA ARG A 173 8.89 0.84 -2.89
C ARG A 173 8.90 2.02 -1.92
N ARG A 174 7.93 2.92 -2.03
CA ARG A 174 7.80 4.06 -1.11
C ARG A 174 7.55 3.61 0.34
N GLN A 175 6.66 2.64 0.57
CA GLN A 175 6.43 2.10 1.92
C GLN A 175 7.70 1.49 2.50
N ARG A 176 8.48 0.75 1.71
CA ARG A 176 9.76 0.17 2.14
C ARG A 176 10.79 1.22 2.53
N GLU A 177 10.86 2.33 1.79
CA GLU A 177 11.73 3.47 2.13
C GLU A 177 11.29 4.19 3.41
N VAL A 178 9.99 4.42 3.54
CA VAL A 178 9.41 5.01 4.76
C VAL A 178 9.63 4.08 5.95
N GLY A 179 9.49 2.77 5.76
CA GLY A 179 9.75 1.77 6.79
C GLY A 179 11.20 1.76 7.26
N ARG A 180 12.16 1.81 6.32
CA ARG A 180 13.58 1.99 6.67
C ARG A 180 13.84 3.31 7.39
N THR A 181 13.13 4.37 7.02
CA THR A 181 13.21 5.66 7.75
C THR A 181 12.63 5.56 9.16
N ALA A 182 11.55 4.80 9.35
CA ALA A 182 10.93 4.54 10.66
C ALA A 182 11.82 3.68 11.56
N LEU A 183 12.67 2.84 10.99
CA LEU A 183 13.57 1.96 11.71
C LEU A 183 15.02 2.47 11.78
N ALA A 184 15.39 3.45 10.94
CA ALA A 184 16.73 4.00 10.75
C ALA A 184 17.79 2.91 10.54
N CYS A 185 17.45 1.93 9.73
CA CYS A 185 18.38 0.90 9.28
C CYS A 185 18.93 1.23 7.89
N HIS A 186 20.08 0.65 7.58
CA HIS A 186 20.68 0.83 6.26
C HIS A 186 19.91 0.10 5.13
N GLY A 187 20.17 0.50 3.88
CA GLY A 187 19.46 0.01 2.70
C GLY A 187 19.49 -1.51 2.48
N ARG A 188 20.56 -2.20 2.92
CA ARG A 188 20.74 -3.65 2.74
C ARG A 188 19.89 -4.53 3.68
N VAL A 189 19.19 -3.95 4.66
CA VAL A 189 18.27 -4.72 5.51
C VAL A 189 17.13 -5.25 4.63
N ALA A 190 16.80 -6.53 4.81
CA ALA A 190 15.81 -7.21 3.99
C ALA A 190 14.39 -6.64 4.19
N ASP A 191 13.64 -6.53 3.10
CA ASP A 191 12.28 -5.97 3.10
C ASP A 191 11.33 -6.73 4.04
N GLU A 192 11.50 -8.04 4.17
CA GLU A 192 10.66 -8.90 5.00
C GLU A 192 10.80 -8.55 6.48
N SER A 193 12.02 -8.29 6.96
CA SER A 193 12.26 -7.87 8.34
C SER A 193 11.69 -6.46 8.62
N VAL A 194 11.81 -5.55 7.66
CA VAL A 194 11.21 -4.20 7.73
C VAL A 194 9.68 -4.32 7.81
N GLN A 195 9.07 -5.11 6.92
CA GLN A 195 7.62 -5.35 6.91
C GLN A 195 7.15 -5.99 8.22
N GLY A 196 7.86 -7.03 8.67
CA GLY A 196 7.54 -7.78 9.86
C GLY A 196 7.57 -6.93 11.12
N ASP A 197 8.64 -6.18 11.34
CA ASP A 197 8.79 -5.40 12.58
C ASP A 197 7.95 -4.10 12.59
N LEU A 198 7.55 -3.58 11.42
CA LEU A 198 6.57 -2.50 11.31
C LEU A 198 5.12 -2.98 11.49
N GLY A 199 4.83 -4.25 11.20
CA GLY A 199 3.46 -4.77 11.21
C GLY A 199 2.58 -4.11 10.15
N TRP A 200 3.13 -3.92 8.96
CA TRP A 200 2.43 -3.35 7.81
C TRP A 200 2.12 -4.43 6.79
N SER A 201 0.87 -4.52 6.35
CA SER A 201 0.56 -5.22 5.11
C SER A 201 1.25 -4.55 3.92
N CYS A 202 1.51 -5.31 2.86
CA CYS A 202 1.90 -4.80 1.56
C CYS A 202 0.68 -4.18 0.84
N PHE A 203 0.92 -3.30 -0.13
CA PHE A 203 -0.14 -2.75 -0.99
C PHE A 203 -0.82 -3.83 -1.84
N GLU A 204 -0.13 -4.92 -2.17
CA GLU A 204 -0.75 -6.08 -2.83
C GLU A 204 -1.85 -6.71 -1.99
N ALA A 205 -1.57 -7.03 -0.73
CA ALA A 205 -2.54 -7.61 0.19
C ALA A 205 -3.70 -6.64 0.47
N ARG A 206 -3.42 -5.35 0.65
CA ARG A 206 -4.49 -4.33 0.80
C ARG A 206 -5.41 -4.28 -0.42
N LYS A 207 -4.84 -4.33 -1.62
CA LYS A 207 -5.61 -4.40 -2.88
C LYS A 207 -6.43 -5.68 -2.97
N ALA A 208 -5.85 -6.82 -2.60
CA ALA A 208 -6.56 -8.10 -2.52
C ALA A 208 -7.78 -7.98 -1.61
N SER A 209 -7.60 -7.54 -0.37
CA SER A 209 -8.68 -7.35 0.59
C SER A 209 -9.78 -6.44 0.04
N SER A 210 -9.44 -5.24 -0.45
CA SER A 210 -10.45 -4.30 -0.96
C SER A 210 -11.22 -4.85 -2.17
N LYS A 211 -10.53 -5.49 -3.12
CA LYS A 211 -11.15 -6.00 -4.35
C LYS A 211 -11.99 -7.25 -4.12
N LEU A 212 -11.52 -8.18 -3.30
CA LEU A 212 -12.25 -9.42 -2.99
C LEU A 212 -13.49 -9.14 -2.15
N VAL A 213 -13.38 -8.26 -1.13
CA VAL A 213 -14.53 -7.82 -0.34
C VAL A 213 -15.55 -7.10 -1.24
N TYR A 214 -15.10 -6.22 -2.14
CA TYR A 214 -16.01 -5.53 -3.05
C TYR A 214 -16.69 -6.49 -4.03
N ARG A 215 -15.97 -7.48 -4.58
CA ARG A 215 -16.58 -8.54 -5.40
C ARG A 215 -17.64 -9.32 -4.62
N GLY A 216 -17.34 -9.72 -3.38
CA GLY A 216 -18.31 -10.40 -2.50
C GLY A 216 -19.56 -9.53 -2.28
N ARG A 217 -19.39 -8.22 -2.03
CA ARG A 217 -20.53 -7.29 -1.94
C ARG A 217 -21.35 -7.25 -3.21
N LEU A 218 -20.72 -7.14 -4.38
CA LEU A 218 -21.43 -7.21 -5.67
C LEU A 218 -22.16 -8.54 -5.86
N GLN A 219 -21.62 -9.65 -5.33
CA GLN A 219 -22.24 -10.97 -5.41
C GLN A 219 -23.56 -11.06 -4.64
N PHE A 220 -23.65 -10.40 -3.48
CA PHE A 220 -24.82 -10.47 -2.59
C PHE A 220 -25.69 -9.20 -2.62
N MET A 221 -25.36 -8.22 -3.46
CA MET A 221 -26.13 -6.98 -3.63
C MET A 221 -27.46 -7.25 -4.36
N CYS A 222 -28.52 -6.53 -3.96
CA CYS A 222 -29.82 -6.59 -4.64
C CYS A 222 -29.69 -6.29 -6.15
N ARG A 223 -30.40 -7.07 -6.98
CA ARG A 223 -30.41 -6.96 -8.46
C ARG A 223 -30.98 -5.66 -9.01
N GLU A 224 -31.69 -4.89 -8.19
CA GLU A 224 -32.18 -3.56 -8.55
C GLU A 224 -31.05 -2.52 -8.59
N ARG A 225 -29.95 -2.76 -7.88
CA ARG A 225 -28.81 -1.82 -7.82
C ARG A 225 -27.99 -1.89 -9.11
N TRP A 226 -27.67 -0.73 -9.69
CA TRP A 226 -26.87 -0.62 -10.91
C TRP A 226 -25.53 -1.35 -10.86
N ALA A 227 -24.81 -1.28 -9.73
CA ALA A 227 -23.53 -1.97 -9.58
C ALA A 227 -23.67 -3.50 -9.71
N ARG A 228 -24.77 -4.08 -9.18
CA ARG A 228 -25.08 -5.51 -9.33
C ARG A 228 -25.42 -5.84 -10.79
N GLN A 229 -26.21 -5.00 -11.45
CA GLN A 229 -26.61 -5.20 -12.85
C GLN A 229 -25.41 -5.19 -13.79
N VAL A 230 -24.49 -4.24 -13.63
CA VAL A 230 -23.24 -4.18 -14.39
C VAL A 230 -22.38 -5.41 -14.10
N PHE A 231 -22.32 -5.87 -12.84
CA PHE A 231 -21.58 -7.06 -12.47
C PHE A 231 -22.14 -8.34 -13.15
N GLU A 232 -23.46 -8.51 -13.16
CA GLU A 232 -24.12 -9.62 -13.87
C GLU A 232 -23.93 -9.53 -15.38
N TYR A 233 -24.07 -8.33 -15.96
CA TYR A 233 -23.83 -8.07 -17.38
C TYR A 233 -22.40 -8.49 -17.79
N LEU A 234 -21.38 -8.07 -17.05
CA LEU A 234 -19.99 -8.44 -17.33
C LEU A 234 -19.76 -9.96 -17.26
N ALA A 235 -20.41 -10.64 -16.31
CA ALA A 235 -20.32 -12.08 -16.17
C ALA A 235 -21.01 -12.82 -17.32
N ALA A 236 -22.23 -12.42 -17.67
CA ALA A 236 -23.03 -13.08 -18.71
C ALA A 236 -22.48 -12.85 -20.12
N THR A 237 -21.88 -11.69 -20.38
CA THR A 237 -21.26 -11.36 -21.68
C THR A 237 -19.80 -11.79 -21.81
N CYS A 238 -19.22 -12.39 -20.76
CA CYS A 238 -17.81 -12.78 -20.71
C CYS A 238 -16.82 -11.62 -20.99
N ILE A 239 -17.22 -10.35 -20.75
CA ILE A 239 -16.36 -9.18 -20.96
C ILE A 239 -15.29 -9.14 -19.86
N ARG A 240 -14.03 -9.35 -20.26
CA ARG A 240 -12.89 -9.37 -19.34
C ARG A 240 -12.22 -8.01 -19.21
N THR A 241 -12.82 -7.14 -18.39
CA THR A 241 -12.20 -5.86 -18.05
C THR A 241 -10.88 -6.07 -17.28
N SER A 242 -10.05 -5.02 -17.22
CA SER A 242 -8.83 -5.02 -16.39
C SER A 242 -9.14 -5.29 -14.92
N TRP A 243 -10.29 -4.82 -14.42
CA TRP A 243 -10.78 -5.11 -13.08
C TRP A 243 -11.11 -6.60 -12.89
N VAL A 244 -11.93 -7.19 -13.77
CA VAL A 244 -12.34 -8.61 -13.69
C VAL A 244 -11.10 -9.52 -13.71
N ASN A 245 -10.22 -9.31 -14.69
CA ASN A 245 -8.96 -10.06 -14.81
C ASN A 245 -8.09 -9.96 -13.56
N ARG A 246 -8.08 -8.79 -12.92
CA ARG A 246 -7.29 -8.57 -11.71
C ARG A 246 -7.91 -9.26 -10.50
N VAL A 247 -9.23 -9.20 -10.34
CA VAL A 247 -9.91 -9.85 -9.22
C VAL A 247 -9.71 -11.37 -9.28
N TYR A 248 -9.87 -11.98 -10.46
CA TYR A 248 -9.61 -13.41 -10.64
C TYR A 248 -8.18 -13.82 -10.24
N ARG A 249 -7.17 -13.05 -10.67
CA ARG A 249 -5.77 -13.29 -10.26
C ARG A 249 -5.57 -13.18 -8.75
N LEU A 250 -6.23 -12.22 -8.10
CA LEU A 250 -6.14 -12.01 -6.66
C LEU A 250 -6.85 -13.13 -5.89
N GLU A 251 -8.02 -13.57 -6.37
CA GLU A 251 -8.76 -14.70 -5.81
C GLU A 251 -7.87 -15.95 -5.85
N LYS A 252 -7.38 -16.34 -7.04
CA LYS A 252 -6.45 -17.47 -7.18
C LYS A 252 -5.24 -17.38 -6.25
N LYS A 253 -4.68 -16.18 -6.06
CA LYS A 253 -3.51 -15.98 -5.19
C LYS A 253 -3.82 -16.05 -3.70
N TYR A 254 -4.97 -15.51 -3.26
CA TYR A 254 -5.25 -15.26 -1.84
C TYR A 254 -6.34 -16.16 -1.23
N THR A 255 -7.14 -16.85 -2.03
CA THR A 255 -8.19 -17.76 -1.53
C THR A 255 -7.84 -19.24 -1.69
N SER A 256 -6.75 -19.57 -2.39
CA SER A 256 -6.28 -20.96 -2.52
C SER A 256 -5.66 -21.45 -1.21
N GLY A 257 -6.42 -22.25 -0.46
CA GLY A 257 -5.93 -23.00 0.71
C GLY A 257 -5.66 -22.18 1.98
N ALA A 258 -6.08 -20.91 2.05
CA ALA A 258 -5.86 -20.05 3.22
C ALA A 258 -7.20 -19.48 3.76
N PRO A 259 -7.31 -19.26 5.09
CA PRO A 259 -8.53 -18.71 5.71
C PRO A 259 -8.81 -17.23 5.37
N GLY A 260 -7.83 -16.51 4.81
CA GLY A 260 -8.02 -15.14 4.35
C GLY A 260 -6.77 -14.49 3.76
N VAL A 261 -6.92 -13.25 3.28
CA VAL A 261 -5.83 -12.47 2.65
C VAL A 261 -4.65 -12.27 3.61
N ARG A 262 -4.93 -12.07 4.90
CA ARG A 262 -3.91 -11.84 5.93
C ARG A 262 -3.06 -13.08 6.15
N ASP A 263 -3.68 -14.23 6.32
CA ASP A 263 -2.96 -15.49 6.60
C ASP A 263 -2.11 -15.88 5.40
N LYS A 264 -2.65 -15.70 4.18
CA LYS A 264 -1.87 -15.91 2.95
C LYS A 264 -0.73 -14.90 2.80
N GLU A 265 -0.92 -13.65 3.21
CA GLU A 265 0.15 -12.65 3.23
C GLU A 265 1.29 -13.09 4.17
N GLU A 266 0.96 -13.60 5.36
CA GLU A 266 1.94 -14.12 6.32
C GLU A 266 2.67 -15.36 5.77
N GLU A 267 1.95 -16.28 5.12
CA GLU A 267 2.55 -17.45 4.45
C GLU A 267 3.54 -17.03 3.36
N LEU A 268 3.15 -16.11 2.46
CA LEU A 268 4.01 -15.60 1.40
C LEU A 268 5.22 -14.84 1.96
N TRP A 269 5.05 -14.15 3.08
CA TRP A 269 6.13 -13.47 3.79
C TRP A 269 7.14 -14.46 4.39
N GLN A 270 6.67 -15.56 5.01
CA GLN A 270 7.53 -16.64 5.49
C GLN A 270 8.28 -17.35 4.34
N GLN A 271 7.60 -17.60 3.22
CA GLN A 271 8.21 -18.18 2.02
C GLN A 271 9.30 -17.26 1.45
N ALA A 272 9.06 -15.96 1.38
CA ALA A 272 10.04 -14.98 0.90
C ALA A 272 11.34 -14.95 1.74
N MET A 273 11.27 -15.34 3.02
CA MET A 273 12.44 -15.45 3.90
C MET A 273 13.19 -16.78 3.77
N SER A 274 12.56 -17.84 3.25
CA SER A 274 13.09 -19.22 3.33
C SER A 274 14.38 -19.46 2.54
N GLY A 275 14.70 -18.60 1.56
CA GLY A 275 15.97 -18.63 0.82
C GLY A 275 17.05 -17.67 1.33
N LYS A 276 16.80 -16.94 2.43
CA LYS A 276 17.70 -15.88 2.91
C LYS A 276 18.37 -16.31 4.22
N VAL A 277 19.61 -16.79 4.14
CA VAL A 277 20.40 -17.24 5.30
C VAL A 277 20.48 -16.17 6.40
N THR A 278 20.63 -14.90 6.03
CA THR A 278 20.67 -13.78 6.99
C THR A 278 19.37 -13.63 7.80
N LEU A 279 18.24 -14.15 7.31
CA LEU A 279 16.95 -14.10 8.00
C LEU A 279 16.59 -15.38 8.75
N GLU A 280 17.47 -16.38 8.82
CA GLU A 280 17.13 -17.67 9.45
C GLU A 280 16.68 -17.52 10.92
N LEU A 281 17.44 -16.75 11.71
CA LEU A 281 17.09 -16.45 13.09
C LEU A 281 15.79 -15.66 13.20
N TYR A 282 15.60 -14.67 12.31
CA TYR A 282 14.39 -13.84 12.28
C TYR A 282 13.14 -14.67 11.95
N ARG A 283 13.20 -15.47 10.88
CA ARG A 283 12.15 -16.36 10.39
C ARG A 283 11.73 -17.38 11.46
N SER A 284 12.71 -17.99 12.11
CA SER A 284 12.44 -18.98 13.17
C SER A 284 11.98 -18.36 14.49
N SER A 285 12.12 -17.04 14.69
CA SER A 285 11.73 -16.36 15.93
C SER A 285 10.49 -15.48 15.79
N LYS A 286 10.11 -15.13 14.55
CA LYS A 286 8.97 -14.24 14.29
C LYS A 286 7.98 -14.90 13.34
N GLY A 287 6.85 -15.33 13.92
CA GLY A 287 5.79 -16.02 13.18
C GLY A 287 4.86 -15.11 12.37
N THR A 288 4.63 -13.87 12.83
CA THR A 288 3.57 -13.01 12.29
C THR A 288 4.07 -11.63 11.86
N ILE A 289 3.33 -10.96 10.98
CA ILE A 289 3.58 -9.57 10.58
C ILE A 289 2.99 -8.65 11.65
N GLY A 290 3.73 -8.51 12.76
CA GLY A 290 3.30 -7.77 13.96
C GLY A 290 4.28 -6.67 14.37
N SER A 291 3.75 -5.48 14.66
CA SER A 291 4.57 -4.33 15.05
C SER A 291 5.32 -4.59 16.36
N VAL A 292 6.62 -4.32 16.38
CA VAL A 292 7.45 -4.42 17.59
C VAL A 292 7.47 -3.07 18.31
N ARG A 293 7.30 -3.04 19.63
CA ARG A 293 7.15 -1.79 20.41
C ARG A 293 8.41 -1.34 21.17
N MET A 294 9.55 -2.00 20.98
CA MET A 294 10.78 -1.69 21.72
C MET A 294 11.66 -0.62 21.07
N TYR A 295 11.41 -0.24 19.81
CA TYR A 295 12.26 0.71 19.09
C TYR A 295 12.11 2.15 19.58
N ASP A 296 13.25 2.81 19.72
CA ASP A 296 13.38 4.23 20.05
C ASP A 296 14.33 4.95 19.07
N ASN A 297 14.72 6.18 19.41
CA ASN A 297 15.56 7.05 18.58
C ASN A 297 17.06 6.79 18.75
N SER A 298 17.45 5.85 19.61
CA SER A 298 18.86 5.55 19.89
C SER A 298 19.54 4.88 18.69
N THR A 299 20.87 4.97 18.65
CA THR A 299 21.64 4.21 17.65
C THR A 299 21.55 2.72 17.94
N GLY A 300 21.45 2.35 19.22
CA GLY A 300 21.26 0.97 19.66
C GLY A 300 19.99 0.34 19.13
N SER A 301 18.90 1.09 19.06
CA SER A 301 17.62 0.66 18.46
C SER A 301 17.77 0.31 16.97
N SER A 302 18.44 1.16 16.19
CA SER A 302 18.77 0.87 14.79
C SER A 302 19.64 -0.39 14.65
N LEU A 303 20.71 -0.50 15.44
CA LEU A 303 21.62 -1.64 15.41
C LEU A 303 20.93 -2.93 15.87
N LEU A 304 20.00 -2.85 16.82
CA LEU A 304 19.24 -4.01 17.30
C LEU A 304 18.36 -4.56 16.18
N LEU A 305 17.69 -3.69 15.39
CA LEU A 305 16.98 -4.16 14.21
C LEU A 305 17.93 -4.83 13.22
N GLU A 306 19.07 -4.21 12.90
CA GLU A 306 20.03 -4.78 11.96
C GLU A 306 20.51 -6.16 12.45
N ALA A 307 20.74 -6.31 13.76
CA ALA A 307 21.06 -7.59 14.39
C ALA A 307 19.92 -8.61 14.28
N ARG A 308 18.68 -8.20 14.58
CA ARG A 308 17.48 -9.05 14.42
C ARG A 308 17.33 -9.56 13.00
N ALA A 309 17.60 -8.72 12.01
CA ALA A 309 17.51 -9.03 10.59
C ALA A 309 18.76 -9.74 10.03
N GLY A 310 19.74 -10.09 10.88
CA GLY A 310 21.02 -10.70 10.47
C GLY A 310 21.83 -9.85 9.50
N ALA A 311 21.63 -8.53 9.53
CA ALA A 311 22.24 -7.55 8.64
C ALA A 311 23.14 -6.56 9.39
N LEU A 312 23.40 -6.78 10.69
CA LEU A 312 24.35 -5.98 11.46
C LEU A 312 25.73 -6.02 10.78
N GLN A 313 26.37 -4.86 10.64
CA GLN A 313 27.64 -4.69 9.94
C GLN A 313 28.86 -5.18 10.74
N THR A 314 28.77 -6.40 11.25
CA THR A 314 29.87 -7.12 11.88
C THR A 314 30.95 -7.45 10.86
N LEU A 315 32.17 -7.76 11.32
CA LEU A 315 33.23 -8.22 10.42
C LEU A 315 32.86 -9.54 9.74
N THR A 316 32.22 -10.49 10.44
CA THR A 316 31.74 -11.74 9.81
C THR A 316 30.73 -11.48 8.69
N TYR A 317 29.81 -10.52 8.88
CA TYR A 317 28.90 -10.07 7.83
C TYR A 317 29.67 -9.41 6.68
N LYS A 318 30.63 -8.53 6.96
CA LYS A 318 31.45 -7.88 5.92
C LYS A 318 32.27 -8.86 5.09
N ARG A 319 32.79 -9.94 5.68
CA ARG A 319 33.52 -11.00 4.96
C ARG A 319 32.69 -11.64 3.85
N THR A 320 31.37 -11.66 3.99
CA THR A 320 30.47 -12.17 2.94
C THR A 320 30.43 -11.27 1.70
N ILE A 321 30.76 -9.98 1.87
CA ILE A 321 30.79 -8.96 0.82
C ILE A 321 32.21 -8.78 0.28
N ASP A 322 33.19 -8.74 1.18
CA ASP A 322 34.60 -8.57 0.90
C ASP A 322 35.37 -9.82 1.37
N ARG A 323 35.66 -10.71 0.43
CA ARG A 323 36.28 -12.02 0.69
C ARG A 323 37.78 -11.90 1.02
N GLU A 324 38.41 -10.77 0.72
CA GLU A 324 39.84 -10.53 0.94
C GLU A 324 40.14 -10.02 2.36
N MET A 325 39.10 -9.82 3.16
CA MET A 325 39.22 -9.29 4.50
C MET A 325 40.02 -10.24 5.41
N ALA A 326 41.20 -9.78 5.84
CA ALA A 326 42.20 -10.59 6.53
C ALA A 326 41.81 -11.09 7.92
N SER A 327 40.96 -10.36 8.66
CA SER A 327 40.55 -10.74 10.02
C SER A 327 39.08 -10.43 10.27
N VAL A 328 38.41 -11.37 10.94
CA VAL A 328 37.03 -11.24 11.44
C VAL A 328 36.97 -11.08 12.96
N LEU A 329 38.11 -10.93 13.64
CA LEU A 329 38.17 -10.82 15.09
C LEU A 329 37.44 -9.57 15.61
N CYS A 330 36.74 -9.73 16.73
CA CYS A 330 35.94 -8.69 17.35
C CYS A 330 36.77 -7.45 17.60
N ARG A 331 36.29 -6.32 17.10
CA ARG A 331 36.96 -5.03 17.25
C ARG A 331 37.04 -4.54 18.69
N ALA A 332 36.23 -5.08 19.60
CA ALA A 332 36.26 -4.73 21.01
C ALA A 332 37.23 -5.59 21.82
N CYS A 333 37.21 -6.91 21.69
CA CYS A 333 38.00 -7.82 22.52
C CYS A 333 39.19 -8.48 21.83
N GLY A 334 39.26 -8.46 20.50
CA GLY A 334 40.34 -9.06 19.71
C GLY A 334 40.48 -10.59 19.79
N SER A 335 39.59 -11.30 20.49
CA SER A 335 39.79 -12.70 20.89
C SER A 335 38.80 -13.70 20.29
N ALA A 336 37.66 -13.24 19.77
CA ALA A 336 36.66 -14.10 19.13
C ALA A 336 36.13 -13.44 17.85
N ASP A 337 35.51 -14.22 16.96
CA ASP A 337 34.89 -13.70 15.74
C ASP A 337 33.81 -12.67 16.05
N GLU A 338 33.80 -11.57 15.31
CA GLU A 338 32.78 -10.54 15.45
C GLU A 338 31.46 -11.02 14.84
N THR A 339 30.69 -11.78 15.60
CA THR A 339 29.34 -12.24 15.23
C THR A 339 28.26 -11.44 15.97
N ILE A 340 27.00 -11.56 15.53
CA ILE A 340 25.88 -10.95 16.26
C ILE A 340 25.77 -11.54 17.67
N ALA A 341 25.89 -12.87 17.81
CA ALA A 341 25.88 -13.55 19.11
C ALA A 341 26.97 -12.98 20.03
N HIS A 342 28.20 -12.89 19.51
CA HIS A 342 29.32 -12.37 20.28
C HIS A 342 29.06 -10.97 20.82
N LEU A 343 28.61 -10.04 19.97
CA LEU A 343 28.37 -8.66 20.39
C LEU A 343 27.22 -8.54 21.40
N VAL A 344 26.14 -9.31 21.17
CA VAL A 344 24.90 -9.17 21.92
C VAL A 344 24.95 -9.91 23.27
N ILE A 345 25.58 -11.09 23.35
CA ILE A 345 25.54 -11.92 24.56
C ILE A 345 26.92 -12.37 25.11
N GLU A 346 28.02 -12.36 24.35
CA GLU A 346 29.27 -13.01 24.82
C GLU A 346 30.40 -12.02 25.19
N CYS A 347 30.52 -10.91 24.46
CA CYS A 347 31.69 -10.04 24.55
C CYS A 347 31.76 -9.29 25.88
N GLY A 348 32.68 -9.70 26.76
CA GLY A 348 32.87 -9.06 28.07
C GLY A 348 33.36 -7.62 28.00
N GLN A 349 34.09 -7.25 26.94
CA GLN A 349 34.64 -5.89 26.76
C GLN A 349 33.58 -4.84 26.39
N ILE A 350 32.39 -5.27 25.95
CA ILE A 350 31.27 -4.38 25.59
C ILE A 350 30.35 -4.15 26.81
N GLY A 351 30.36 -5.08 27.77
CA GLY A 351 29.57 -5.07 28.99
C GLY A 351 29.09 -6.47 29.36
N LEU A 352 28.21 -6.55 30.37
CA LEU A 352 27.56 -7.80 30.75
C LEU A 352 26.19 -7.95 30.04
N PRO A 353 25.85 -9.14 29.54
CA PRO A 353 24.52 -9.41 28.98
C PRO A 353 23.50 -9.55 30.12
N ARG A 354 22.21 -9.45 29.79
CA ARG A 354 21.11 -9.74 30.74
C ARG A 354 20.64 -11.19 30.66
N THR A 355 20.88 -11.83 29.52
CA THR A 355 20.40 -13.17 29.20
C THR A 355 21.43 -13.86 28.31
N GLU A 356 21.48 -15.18 28.42
CA GLU A 356 22.31 -16.05 27.56
C GLU A 356 21.57 -16.41 26.26
N SER A 357 20.26 -16.18 26.20
CA SER A 357 19.47 -16.46 25.00
C SER A 357 19.58 -15.32 23.99
N LEU A 358 20.19 -15.60 22.83
CA LEU A 358 20.30 -14.62 21.75
C LEU A 358 18.91 -14.14 21.28
N ARG A 359 17.92 -15.03 21.20
CA ARG A 359 16.55 -14.66 20.80
C ARG A 359 15.94 -13.64 21.75
N THR A 360 16.05 -13.89 23.05
CA THR A 360 15.58 -12.98 24.11
C THR A 360 16.34 -11.66 24.08
N ALA A 361 17.66 -11.71 23.93
CA ALA A 361 18.51 -10.52 23.86
C ALA A 361 18.19 -9.65 22.64
N LEU A 362 17.78 -10.26 21.52
CA LEU A 362 17.33 -9.55 20.32
C LEU A 362 15.87 -9.07 20.42
N GLY A 363 15.16 -9.34 21.52
CA GLY A 363 13.78 -8.92 21.75
C GLY A 363 12.77 -9.67 20.89
N PHE A 364 13.02 -10.94 20.59
CA PHE A 364 11.95 -11.84 20.14
C PHE A 364 11.13 -12.31 21.34
N ALA A 365 9.86 -12.66 21.10
CA ALA A 365 9.00 -13.17 22.15
C ALA A 365 9.50 -14.55 22.64
N GLY A 366 9.38 -14.79 23.95
CA GLY A 366 9.60 -16.09 24.57
C GLY A 366 8.45 -17.06 24.25
N GLU A 367 8.52 -18.25 24.84
CA GLU A 367 7.48 -19.28 24.69
C GLU A 367 6.13 -18.84 25.28
N ASP A 368 6.15 -17.94 26.26
CA ASP A 368 5.00 -17.26 26.85
C ASP A 368 4.40 -16.17 25.96
N GLY A 369 5.03 -15.86 24.83
CA GLY A 369 4.63 -14.78 23.92
C GLY A 369 5.04 -13.39 24.38
N GLU A 370 5.70 -13.25 25.53
CA GLU A 370 6.16 -11.97 26.06
C GLU A 370 7.57 -11.62 25.57
N THR A 371 7.84 -10.33 25.39
CA THR A 371 9.17 -9.85 25.00
C THR A 371 9.86 -9.25 26.22
N ASP A 372 11.04 -9.75 26.60
CA ASP A 372 11.89 -9.08 27.59
C ASP A 372 12.49 -7.80 26.99
N VAL A 373 11.73 -6.71 27.10
CA VAL A 373 12.13 -5.38 26.63
C VAL A 373 13.41 -4.92 27.33
N GLN A 374 13.65 -5.34 28.58
CA GLN A 374 14.84 -4.92 29.30
C GLN A 374 16.10 -5.64 28.80
N ALA A 375 16.00 -6.92 28.39
CA ALA A 375 17.07 -7.62 27.69
C ALA A 375 17.39 -6.94 26.37
N ALA A 376 16.38 -6.61 25.56
CA ALA A 376 16.55 -5.85 24.33
C ALA A 376 17.24 -4.50 24.56
N ARG A 377 16.84 -3.74 25.60
CA ARG A 377 17.49 -2.47 25.97
C ARG A 377 18.95 -2.63 26.39
N VAL A 378 19.30 -3.71 27.09
CA VAL A 378 20.70 -4.02 27.41
C VAL A 378 21.48 -4.29 26.12
N SER A 379 20.93 -5.06 25.19
CA SER A 379 21.53 -5.32 23.88
C SER A 379 21.72 -4.05 23.06
N MET A 380 20.75 -3.12 23.07
CA MET A 380 20.89 -1.81 22.42
C MET A 380 22.12 -1.06 22.95
N ARG A 381 22.27 -0.96 24.28
CA ARG A 381 23.42 -0.28 24.91
C ARG A 381 24.75 -0.95 24.57
N ARG A 382 24.77 -2.30 24.54
CA ARG A 382 25.95 -3.06 24.12
C ARG A 382 26.34 -2.72 22.68
N LEU A 383 25.37 -2.74 21.76
CA LEU A 383 25.61 -2.42 20.35
C LEU A 383 26.09 -0.97 20.16
N GLU A 384 25.61 -0.02 20.96
CA GLU A 384 26.11 1.37 20.94
C GLU A 384 27.58 1.46 21.38
N ARG A 385 27.94 0.78 22.47
CA ARG A 385 29.33 0.73 22.94
C ARG A 385 30.25 0.11 21.89
N TRP A 386 29.84 -1.00 21.29
CA TRP A 386 30.56 -1.59 20.17
C TRP A 386 30.72 -0.61 19.00
N ARG A 387 29.64 0.09 18.63
CA ARG A 387 29.67 1.07 17.54
C ARG A 387 30.66 2.20 17.84
N ALA A 388 30.75 2.66 19.09
CA ALA A 388 31.73 3.67 19.49
C ALA A 388 33.17 3.17 19.30
N VAL A 389 33.48 1.93 19.67
CA VAL A 389 34.80 1.30 19.42
C VAL A 389 35.12 1.27 17.92
N VAL A 390 34.14 0.86 17.11
CA VAL A 390 34.29 0.81 15.64
C VAL A 390 34.58 2.18 15.04
N VAL A 391 33.90 3.23 15.52
CA VAL A 391 34.12 4.60 15.05
C VAL A 391 35.51 5.10 15.44
N ALA A 392 35.92 4.89 16.70
CA ALA A 392 37.23 5.31 17.20
C ALA A 392 38.40 4.67 16.42
N GLN A 393 38.30 3.39 16.07
CA GLN A 393 39.32 2.70 15.27
C GLN A 393 39.45 3.26 13.85
N ARG A 394 38.33 3.64 13.21
CA ARG A 394 38.32 4.25 11.88
C ARG A 394 38.99 5.62 11.86
N SER A 395 38.73 6.44 12.88
CA SER A 395 39.38 7.76 13.00
C SER A 395 40.89 7.65 13.16
N ARG A 396 41.38 6.64 13.89
CA ARG A 396 42.84 6.37 14.04
C ARG A 396 43.49 5.91 12.73
N THR A 397 42.80 5.09 11.93
CA THR A 397 43.34 4.60 10.65
C THR A 397 43.34 5.66 9.56
N GLN A 398 42.42 6.63 9.60
CA GLN A 398 42.40 7.76 8.65
C GLN A 398 43.34 8.91 9.06
N GLY A 399 43.58 9.11 10.36
CA GLY A 399 44.49 10.15 10.87
C GLY A 399 45.98 9.80 10.82
N GLY A 400 46.34 8.54 10.56
CA GLY A 400 47.73 8.07 10.43
C GLY A 400 48.27 8.06 8.99
N ALA A 401 47.52 8.64 8.04
CA ALA A 401 47.88 8.73 6.62
C ALA A 401 48.15 10.19 6.18
N VAL A 402 48.69 11.02 7.08
CA VAL A 402 49.17 12.38 6.80
C VAL A 402 50.67 12.44 7.02
#